data_AF-A0A5Q4H2C4-F1
#
_entry.id   AF-A0A5Q4H2C4-F1
#
_cell.length_a   1.000
_cell.length_b   1.000
_cell.length_c   1.000
_cell.angle_alpha   90.00
_cell.angle_beta   90.00
_cell.angle_gamma   90.00
#
_symmetry.space_group_name_H-M   'P 1'
#
loop_
_entity.id
_entity.type
_entity.pdbx_description
1 polymer ?
#
loop_
_entity_poly.entity_id
_entity_poly.type
_entity_poly.pdbx_seq_one_letter_code
_entity_poly.pdbx_strand_id
1 'polypeptide(L)'
;TNVELDYETKNEYHIRIISTDSGGLSVEEMLLIVVLNVNEAPVNHLPETPQFTGMGQPLVFSAATGNAITVTDVDAGDDPVNIQLTAENGELDRTEFTGSLDDLNAWLDELIFTPETDFIGDAYIDILTDDQGHNGLGGPQTASDRIVITVE
;
A
#
# COMPACT_ATOMS: atom_id res chain seq x y z
N THR A 1 14.90 2.99 -25.94
CA THR A 1 14.52 2.72 -24.54
C THR A 1 13.17 2.05 -24.57
N ASN A 2 13.03 0.86 -23.98
CA ASN A 2 11.70 0.29 -23.76
C ASN A 2 11.06 1.10 -22.65
N VAL A 3 9.88 1.64 -22.91
CA VAL A 3 9.00 2.18 -21.87
C VAL A 3 8.02 1.07 -21.55
N GLU A 4 7.92 0.71 -20.29
CA GLU A 4 6.92 -0.23 -19.81
C GLU A 4 5.54 0.43 -19.89
N LEU A 5 4.51 -0.31 -20.29
CA LEU A 5 3.15 0.22 -20.28
C LEU A 5 2.65 0.19 -18.84
N ASP A 6 2.15 1.34 -18.40
CA ASP A 6 1.73 1.62 -17.03
C ASP A 6 0.43 2.41 -17.17
N TYR A 7 -0.68 1.86 -16.65
CA TYR A 7 -2.01 2.43 -16.83
C TYR A 7 -2.14 3.74 -16.06
N GLU A 8 -1.59 3.78 -14.85
CA GLU A 8 -1.57 4.86 -13.88
C GLU A 8 -0.79 6.06 -14.44
N THR A 9 0.29 5.79 -15.18
CA THR A 9 1.03 6.82 -15.92
C THR A 9 0.34 7.23 -17.21
N LYS A 10 -0.11 6.26 -18.03
CA LYS A 10 -0.74 6.55 -19.33
C LYS A 10 -1.50 5.36 -19.89
N ASN A 11 -2.83 5.51 -19.94
CA ASN A 11 -3.73 4.47 -20.40
C ASN A 11 -3.92 4.35 -21.93
N GLU A 12 -3.38 5.28 -22.74
CA GLU A 12 -3.49 5.19 -24.21
C GLU A 12 -2.32 5.80 -24.97
N TYR A 13 -2.06 5.25 -26.17
CA TYR A 13 -1.04 5.74 -27.10
C TYR A 13 -1.60 5.85 -28.51
N HIS A 14 -1.34 6.99 -29.12
CA HIS A 14 -1.62 7.24 -30.53
C HIS A 14 -0.31 7.16 -31.33
N ILE A 15 -0.13 6.07 -32.06
CA ILE A 15 1.05 5.83 -32.89
C ILE A 15 0.72 6.13 -34.34
N ARG A 16 1.48 7.07 -34.92
CA ARG A 16 1.44 7.37 -36.34
C ARG A 16 2.24 6.32 -37.12
N ILE A 17 1.58 5.55 -37.96
CA ILE A 17 2.21 4.57 -38.85
C ILE A 17 2.27 5.17 -40.25
N ILE A 18 3.47 5.22 -40.83
CA ILE A 18 3.70 5.70 -42.19
C ILE A 18 4.20 4.53 -43.03
N SER A 19 3.47 4.18 -44.08
CA SER A 19 3.90 3.20 -45.08
C SER A 19 4.31 3.95 -46.34
N THR A 20 5.52 3.70 -46.85
CA THR A 20 6.06 4.34 -48.05
C THR A 20 6.42 3.27 -49.08
N ASP A 21 5.92 3.40 -50.31
CA ASP A 21 6.25 2.48 -51.39
C ASP A 21 7.65 2.74 -51.98
N SER A 22 8.11 1.89 -52.91
CA SER A 22 9.41 2.06 -53.57
C SER A 22 9.49 3.31 -54.47
N GLY A 23 8.36 3.93 -54.79
CA GLY A 23 8.26 5.17 -55.56
C GLY A 23 8.34 6.43 -54.68
N GLY A 24 8.31 6.29 -53.36
CA GLY A 24 8.41 7.39 -52.40
C GLY A 24 7.07 8.04 -52.02
N LEU A 25 5.94 7.46 -52.42
CA LEU A 25 4.63 7.89 -51.95
C LEU A 25 4.31 7.26 -50.60
N SER A 26 3.78 8.05 -49.67
CA SER A 26 3.44 7.60 -48.33
C SER A 26 1.95 7.68 -48.03
N VAL A 27 1.45 6.74 -47.25
CA VAL A 27 0.17 6.81 -46.54
C VAL A 27 0.43 6.83 -45.03
N GLU A 28 -0.39 7.57 -44.31
CA GLU A 28 -0.32 7.68 -42.86
C GLU A 28 -1.63 7.19 -42.23
N GLU A 29 -1.52 6.40 -41.17
CA GLU A 29 -2.66 5.95 -40.37
C GLU A 29 -2.32 6.03 -38.88
N MET A 30 -3.34 6.31 -38.06
CA MET A 30 -3.20 6.33 -36.60
C MET A 30 -3.58 4.97 -36.02
N LEU A 31 -2.66 4.32 -35.31
CA LEU A 31 -2.93 3.15 -34.48
C LEU A 31 -3.17 3.62 -33.04
N LEU A 32 -4.34 3.26 -32.51
CA LEU A 32 -4.64 3.38 -31.08
C LEU A 32 -4.17 2.13 -30.35
N ILE A 33 -3.39 2.32 -29.29
CA ILE A 33 -3.08 1.29 -28.30
C ILE A 33 -3.74 1.70 -26.99
N VAL A 34 -4.56 0.82 -26.42
CA VAL A 34 -5.15 0.99 -25.10
C VAL A 34 -4.36 0.13 -24.12
N VAL A 35 -3.97 0.72 -22.99
CA VAL A 35 -3.43 0.00 -21.84
C VAL A 35 -4.61 -0.35 -20.93
N LEU A 36 -4.71 -1.60 -20.53
CA LEU A 36 -5.77 -2.06 -19.63
C LEU A 36 -5.29 -1.90 -18.19
N ASN A 37 -6.19 -1.53 -17.29
CA ASN A 37 -5.86 -1.46 -15.88
C ASN A 37 -5.65 -2.89 -15.32
N VAL A 38 -4.61 -3.07 -14.52
CA VAL A 38 -4.28 -4.28 -13.76
C VAL A 38 -4.30 -3.87 -12.30
N ASN A 39 -4.80 -4.74 -11.43
CA ASN A 39 -4.80 -4.40 -10.01
C ASN A 39 -3.35 -4.42 -9.50
N GLU A 40 -2.96 -3.47 -8.64
CA GLU A 40 -1.74 -3.44 -7.86
C GLU A 40 -2.03 -3.56 -6.36
N ALA A 41 -1.19 -4.32 -5.65
CA ALA A 41 -1.40 -4.55 -4.22
C ALA A 41 -1.23 -3.26 -3.40
N PRO A 42 -1.90 -3.15 -2.23
CA PRO A 42 -1.63 -2.09 -1.28
C PRO A 42 -0.17 -2.09 -0.84
N VAL A 43 0.34 -0.94 -0.39
CA VAL A 43 1.69 -0.76 0.16
C VAL A 43 1.57 -0.22 1.58
N ASN A 44 2.12 -0.97 2.55
CA ASN A 44 2.26 -0.49 3.92
C ASN A 44 3.56 0.30 4.08
N HIS A 45 3.46 1.51 4.62
CA HIS A 45 4.59 2.34 5.00
C HIS A 45 4.76 2.26 6.51
N LEU A 46 5.90 1.73 6.94
CA LEU A 46 6.23 1.51 8.34
C LEU A 46 7.26 2.55 8.83
N PRO A 47 7.43 2.71 10.17
CA PRO A 47 8.51 3.54 10.70
C PRO A 47 9.89 3.06 10.21
N GLU A 48 10.68 3.98 9.66
CA GLU A 48 12.04 3.68 9.16
C GLU A 48 13.07 3.50 10.29
N THR A 49 12.72 3.89 11.52
CA THR A 49 13.58 3.77 12.70
C THR A 49 13.09 2.68 13.64
N PRO A 50 14.00 2.02 14.39
CA PRO A 50 13.60 1.05 15.42
C PRO A 50 12.66 1.68 16.46
N GLN A 51 11.68 0.89 16.91
CA GLN A 51 10.69 1.31 17.89
C GLN A 51 11.05 0.76 19.27
N PHE A 52 10.83 1.57 20.30
CA PHE A 52 11.17 1.22 21.69
C PHE A 52 10.05 1.61 22.62
N THR A 53 9.84 0.82 23.66
CA THR A 53 8.97 1.18 24.79
C THR A 53 9.39 0.43 26.05
N GLY A 54 8.86 0.84 27.20
CA GLY A 54 9.03 0.13 28.46
C GLY A 54 7.97 -0.94 28.67
N MET A 55 8.23 -1.88 29.58
CA MET A 55 7.23 -2.88 30.00
C MET A 55 5.90 -2.23 30.41
N GLY A 56 4.79 -2.69 29.83
CA GLY A 56 3.46 -2.13 30.05
C GLY A 56 3.28 -0.65 29.68
N GLN A 57 4.25 -0.01 29.02
CA GLN A 57 4.15 1.39 28.62
C GLN A 57 3.57 1.49 27.20
N PRO A 58 2.47 2.22 27.00
CA PRO A 58 1.90 2.41 25.67
C PRO A 58 2.88 3.10 24.72
N LEU A 59 3.03 2.55 23.53
CA LEU A 59 3.66 3.15 22.37
C LEU A 59 2.57 3.59 21.40
N VAL A 60 2.58 4.88 21.05
CA VAL A 60 1.63 5.47 20.09
C VAL A 60 2.32 5.57 18.73
N PHE A 61 1.66 5.06 17.69
CA PHE A 61 2.04 5.23 16.30
C PHE A 61 1.22 6.40 15.72
N SER A 62 1.90 7.48 15.35
CA SER A 62 1.24 8.66 14.79
C SER A 62 2.20 9.49 13.94
N ALA A 63 1.64 10.36 13.08
CA ALA A 63 2.45 11.34 12.37
C ALA A 63 3.13 12.34 13.33
N ALA A 64 2.47 12.67 14.45
CA ALA A 64 2.98 13.61 15.44
C ALA A 64 4.21 13.07 16.20
N THR A 65 4.30 11.75 16.38
CA THR A 65 5.44 11.06 17.01
C THR A 65 6.49 10.61 16.00
N GLY A 66 6.25 10.80 14.70
CA GLY A 66 7.21 10.49 13.63
C GLY A 66 7.38 8.99 13.36
N ASN A 67 6.45 8.17 13.83
CA ASN A 67 6.42 6.72 13.66
C ASN A 67 5.04 6.26 13.16
N ALA A 68 4.42 7.01 12.26
CA ALA A 68 3.14 6.63 11.68
C ALA A 68 3.25 5.29 10.92
N ILE A 69 2.12 4.57 10.89
CA ILE A 69 1.87 3.50 9.94
C ILE A 69 0.85 4.08 8.95
N THR A 70 1.12 3.99 7.65
CA THR A 70 0.16 4.43 6.63
C THR A 70 0.08 3.40 5.50
N VAL A 71 -1.04 3.38 4.80
CA VAL A 71 -1.28 2.53 3.63
C VAL A 71 -1.52 3.40 2.42
N THR A 72 -0.93 3.01 1.29
CA THR A 72 -1.25 3.59 -0.02
C THR A 72 -1.62 2.47 -0.97
N ASP A 73 -2.49 2.77 -1.92
CA ASP A 73 -2.81 1.88 -3.01
C ASP A 73 -3.06 2.77 -4.23
N VAL A 74 -2.40 2.47 -5.35
CA VAL A 74 -2.42 3.33 -6.54
C VAL A 74 -3.75 3.22 -7.29
N ASP A 75 -4.44 2.11 -7.07
CA ASP A 75 -5.67 1.70 -7.72
C ASP A 75 -6.91 2.06 -6.90
N ALA A 76 -6.82 1.97 -5.56
CA ALA A 76 -7.98 1.98 -4.67
C ALA A 76 -8.91 3.19 -4.85
N GLY A 77 -8.38 4.39 -5.08
CA GLY A 77 -9.22 5.60 -5.13
C GLY A 77 -10.11 5.73 -3.87
N ASP A 78 -11.43 5.70 -4.05
CA ASP A 78 -12.42 5.72 -2.96
C ASP A 78 -12.87 4.30 -2.51
N ASP A 79 -12.42 3.24 -3.19
CA ASP A 79 -12.79 1.87 -2.88
C ASP A 79 -12.19 1.41 -1.54
N PRO A 80 -12.87 0.50 -0.82
CA PRO A 80 -12.42 0.09 0.49
C PRO A 80 -11.22 -0.85 0.42
N VAL A 81 -10.27 -0.59 1.33
CA VAL A 81 -9.15 -1.48 1.66
C VAL A 81 -9.40 -2.05 3.06
N ASN A 82 -9.22 -3.36 3.22
CA ASN A 82 -9.24 -4.02 4.52
C ASN A 82 -7.83 -4.03 5.12
N ILE A 83 -7.75 -3.81 6.44
CA ILE A 83 -6.52 -4.00 7.21
C ILE A 83 -6.81 -4.89 8.42
N GLN A 84 -5.91 -5.83 8.67
CA GLN A 84 -5.89 -6.68 9.85
C GLN A 84 -4.52 -6.54 10.53
N LEU A 85 -4.55 -6.30 11.83
CA LEU A 85 -3.37 -6.15 12.67
C LEU A 85 -3.36 -7.27 13.72
N THR A 86 -2.20 -7.87 13.96
CA THR A 86 -1.99 -8.77 15.09
C THR A 86 -0.76 -8.38 15.87
N ALA A 87 -0.79 -8.60 17.19
CA ALA A 87 0.34 -8.33 18.07
C ALA A 87 0.86 -9.59 18.74
N GLU A 88 2.18 -9.67 18.90
CA GLU A 88 2.88 -10.67 19.71
C GLU A 88 3.60 -9.96 20.86
N ASN A 89 3.53 -10.51 22.08
CA ASN A 89 4.09 -9.93 23.32
C ASN A 89 3.55 -8.53 23.68
N GLY A 90 2.30 -8.25 23.28
CA GLY A 90 1.56 -7.04 23.63
C GLY A 90 0.17 -7.03 23.02
N GLU A 91 -0.56 -5.95 23.25
CA GLU A 91 -1.92 -5.74 22.76
C GLU A 91 -2.03 -4.44 21.96
N LEU A 92 -2.88 -4.46 20.93
CA LEU A 92 -3.30 -3.27 20.19
C LEU A 92 -4.67 -2.82 20.70
N ASP A 93 -4.91 -1.50 20.72
CA ASP A 93 -6.22 -0.96 21.06
C ASP A 93 -7.31 -1.25 20.01
N ARG A 94 -6.88 -1.59 18.78
CA ARG A 94 -7.73 -1.92 17.64
C ARG A 94 -6.97 -2.78 16.63
N THR A 95 -7.67 -3.66 15.92
CA THR A 95 -7.02 -4.74 15.14
C THR A 95 -7.58 -4.95 13.74
N GLU A 96 -8.72 -4.36 13.38
CA GLU A 96 -9.30 -4.54 12.05
C GLU A 96 -10.08 -3.29 11.63
N PHE A 97 -9.96 -2.93 10.36
CA PHE A 97 -10.73 -1.87 9.74
C PHE A 97 -10.98 -2.16 8.26
N THR A 98 -12.05 -1.59 7.71
CA THR A 98 -12.32 -1.60 6.26
C THR A 98 -13.00 -0.31 5.89
N GLY A 99 -12.44 0.40 4.93
CA GLY A 99 -12.92 1.70 4.49
C GLY A 99 -11.99 2.30 3.44
N SER A 100 -12.26 3.55 3.04
CA SER A 100 -11.42 4.29 2.11
C SER A 100 -9.98 4.40 2.64
N LEU A 101 -8.99 4.63 1.75
CA LEU A 101 -7.61 4.86 2.18
C LEU A 101 -7.49 6.03 3.17
N ASP A 102 -8.26 7.09 2.98
CA ASP A 102 -8.25 8.25 3.88
C ASP A 102 -8.76 7.87 5.28
N ASP A 103 -9.89 7.16 5.36
CA ASP A 103 -10.46 6.71 6.63
C ASP A 103 -9.57 5.66 7.31
N LEU A 104 -8.94 4.78 6.54
CA LEU A 104 -8.00 3.78 7.04
C LEU A 104 -6.76 4.45 7.63
N ASN A 105 -6.18 5.42 6.92
CA ASN A 105 -5.02 6.17 7.43
C ASN A 105 -5.36 7.01 8.66
N ALA A 106 -6.56 7.60 8.72
CA ALA A 106 -7.06 8.26 9.92
C ALA A 106 -7.29 7.27 11.08
N TRP A 107 -7.75 6.05 10.77
CA TRP A 107 -7.91 4.97 11.74
C TRP A 107 -6.57 4.39 12.20
N LEU A 108 -5.48 4.51 11.44
CA LEU A 108 -4.13 4.12 11.88
C LEU A 108 -3.45 5.21 12.71
N ASP A 109 -3.80 6.47 12.54
CA ASP A 109 -3.25 7.56 13.34
C ASP A 109 -3.66 7.42 14.81
N GLU A 110 -2.70 7.59 15.72
CA GLU A 110 -2.86 7.31 17.16
C GLU A 110 -3.16 5.83 17.49
N LEU A 111 -2.68 4.87 16.68
CA LEU A 111 -2.73 3.45 17.04
C LEU A 111 -1.86 3.21 18.28
N ILE A 112 -2.36 2.44 19.25
CA ILE A 112 -1.66 2.20 20.51
C ILE A 112 -1.30 0.73 20.61
N PHE A 113 0.00 0.46 20.75
CA PHE A 113 0.53 -0.83 21.17
C PHE A 113 0.97 -0.75 22.63
N THR A 114 0.51 -1.69 23.46
CA THR A 114 0.97 -1.80 24.85
C THR A 114 1.61 -3.18 25.05
N PRO A 115 2.92 -3.28 25.32
CA PRO A 115 3.57 -4.56 25.58
C PRO A 115 3.05 -5.15 26.89
N GLU A 116 3.21 -6.46 27.04
CA GLU A 116 2.93 -7.13 28.32
C GLU A 116 3.75 -6.52 29.47
N THR A 117 3.18 -6.47 30.68
CA THR A 117 3.75 -5.71 31.81
C THR A 117 5.04 -6.30 32.40
N ASP A 118 5.37 -7.55 32.06
CA ASP A 118 6.55 -8.25 32.57
C ASP A 118 7.44 -8.80 31.43
N PHE A 119 7.23 -8.32 30.20
CA PHE A 119 7.95 -8.79 29.01
C PHE A 119 9.13 -7.88 28.67
N ILE A 120 10.32 -8.47 28.52
CA ILE A 120 11.52 -7.82 27.98
C ILE A 120 11.97 -8.60 26.75
N GLY A 121 12.24 -7.89 25.66
CA GLY A 121 12.62 -8.49 24.38
C GLY A 121 11.88 -7.86 23.21
N ASP A 122 11.86 -8.56 22.08
CA ASP A 122 11.20 -8.07 20.88
C ASP A 122 9.70 -8.45 20.88
N ALA A 123 8.86 -7.44 20.77
CA ALA A 123 7.45 -7.55 20.46
C ALA A 123 7.20 -7.23 18.98
N TYR A 124 6.08 -7.70 18.45
CA TYR A 124 5.77 -7.58 17.02
C TYR A 124 4.37 -7.06 16.77
N ILE A 125 4.22 -6.27 15.71
CA ILE A 125 2.94 -6.00 15.06
C ILE A 125 3.03 -6.55 13.64
N ASP A 126 2.17 -7.50 13.29
CA ASP A 126 1.95 -7.90 11.91
C ASP A 126 0.80 -7.10 11.31
N ILE A 127 0.98 -6.71 10.06
CA ILE A 127 0.04 -5.93 9.28
C ILE A 127 -0.28 -6.74 8.03
N LEU A 128 -1.56 -6.95 7.75
CA LEU A 128 -2.07 -7.50 6.50
C LEU A 128 -3.07 -6.50 5.91
N THR A 129 -2.84 -6.07 4.69
CA THR A 129 -3.77 -5.22 3.93
C THR A 129 -4.28 -5.97 2.70
N ASP A 130 -5.54 -5.73 2.33
CA ASP A 130 -6.24 -6.37 1.22
C ASP A 130 -7.09 -5.33 0.48
N ASP A 131 -6.84 -5.12 -0.82
CA ASP A 131 -7.62 -4.22 -1.69
C ASP A 131 -9.03 -4.76 -2.03
N GLN A 132 -9.33 -5.99 -1.58
CA GLN A 132 -10.58 -6.72 -1.79
C GLN A 132 -10.92 -6.95 -3.28
N GLY A 133 -9.95 -6.77 -4.16
CA GLY A 133 -10.04 -6.94 -5.61
C GLY A 133 -10.75 -5.80 -6.31
N HIS A 134 -10.85 -4.64 -5.65
CA HIS A 134 -11.30 -3.43 -6.31
C HIS A 134 -10.20 -2.93 -7.25
N ASN A 135 -10.63 -2.45 -8.42
CA ASN A 135 -9.78 -1.87 -9.47
C ASN A 135 -8.91 -2.88 -10.24
N GLY A 136 -8.73 -2.59 -11.54
CA GLY A 136 -7.96 -3.43 -12.44
C GLY A 136 -8.43 -4.87 -12.65
N LEU A 137 -7.65 -5.61 -13.43
CA LEU A 137 -7.76 -7.06 -13.60
C LEU A 137 -6.81 -7.75 -12.61
N GLY A 138 -7.25 -8.83 -11.96
CA GLY A 138 -6.37 -9.61 -11.06
C GLY A 138 -7.07 -10.22 -9.86
N GLY A 139 -8.20 -9.63 -9.46
CA GLY A 139 -8.88 -10.00 -8.20
C GLY A 139 -8.12 -9.44 -6.98
N PRO A 140 -8.50 -9.87 -5.77
CA PRO A 140 -7.92 -9.33 -4.54
C PRO A 140 -6.41 -9.55 -4.43
N GLN A 141 -5.69 -8.49 -4.07
CA GLN A 141 -4.28 -8.54 -3.73
C GLN A 141 -4.02 -8.00 -2.34
N THR A 142 -2.90 -8.45 -1.77
CA THR A 142 -2.56 -8.21 -0.38
C THR A 142 -1.11 -7.81 -0.21
N ALA A 143 -0.82 -7.07 0.86
CA ALA A 143 0.53 -6.85 1.35
C ALA A 143 0.64 -7.22 2.83
N SER A 144 1.83 -7.66 3.24
CA SER A 144 2.09 -8.05 4.61
C SER A 144 3.42 -7.53 5.09
N ASP A 145 3.42 -6.93 6.27
CA ASP A 145 4.60 -6.33 6.87
C ASP A 145 4.63 -6.57 8.38
N ARG A 146 5.82 -6.46 8.97
CA ARG A 146 6.04 -6.66 10.40
C ARG A 146 6.87 -5.53 10.99
N ILE A 147 6.37 -4.92 12.07
CA ILE A 147 7.12 -3.98 12.90
C ILE A 147 7.72 -4.75 14.07
N VAL A 148 8.99 -4.47 14.38
CA VAL A 148 9.67 -4.96 15.58
C VAL A 148 9.74 -3.82 16.59
N ILE A 149 9.37 -4.11 17.84
CA ILE A 149 9.38 -3.17 18.96
C ILE A 149 10.26 -3.77 20.05
N THR A 150 11.35 -3.09 20.42
CA THR A 150 12.19 -3.53 21.53
C THR A 150 11.59 -3.02 22.84
N VAL A 151 11.28 -3.96 23.74
CA VAL A 151 10.74 -3.70 25.08
C VAL A 151 11.86 -3.83 26.11
N GLU A 152 12.08 -2.77 26.90
CA GLU A 152 13.14 -2.66 27.90
C GLU A 152 12.65 -2.32 29.32
#